data_AF-H6QAS6-F1
#
_entry.id   AF-H6QAS6-F1
#
_cell.length_a   1.000
_cell.length_b   1.000
_cell.length_c   1.000
_cell.angle_alpha   90.00
_cell.angle_beta   90.00
_cell.angle_gamma   90.00
#
_symmetry.space_group_name_H-M   'P 1'
#
loop_
_entity.id
_entity.type
_entity.pdbx_description
1 polymer ?
#
loop_
_entity_poly.entity_id
_entity_poly.type
_entity_poly.pdbx_seq_one_letter_code
_entity_poly.pdbx_strand_id
1 'polypeptide(L)'
;MGRNLARALLLALAVALALAVAYFLATGSPPSPVPEEALRAETLWGKIGALAYYDVVKTTEPRLCSDGFANFTCFLSKTDATPILEALGKIGVKPEVAPVEAKWVLALDVNHTAVGFYWRNFTVLGAWELRWNNQTARIYQVPLKRSYGELLRIGEKSLKALMGEGASGVAAGLDQLVVYIRGSPSGEEV
;
A
#
# COMPACT_ATOMS: atom_id res chain seq x y z
N MET A 1 -32.80 18.44 -48.50
CA MET A 1 -31.36 18.72 -48.25
C MET A 1 -30.83 18.28 -46.87
N GLY A 2 -31.64 18.01 -45.84
CA GLY A 2 -31.12 17.71 -44.48
C GLY A 2 -30.60 16.28 -44.22
N ARG A 3 -31.01 15.28 -45.01
CA ARG A 3 -30.73 13.85 -44.71
C ARG A 3 -29.29 13.43 -45.05
N ASN A 4 -28.66 14.07 -46.05
CA ASN A 4 -27.27 13.81 -46.43
C ASN A 4 -26.28 14.52 -45.50
N LEU A 5 -26.64 15.71 -45.02
CA LEU A 5 -25.84 16.48 -44.05
C LEU A 5 -25.78 15.76 -42.69
N ALA A 6 -26.92 15.23 -42.22
CA ALA A 6 -26.97 14.45 -40.99
C ALA A 6 -26.12 13.15 -41.05
N ARG A 7 -26.13 12.45 -42.20
CA ARG A 7 -25.29 11.26 -42.41
C ARG A 7 -23.81 11.60 -42.47
N ALA A 8 -23.44 12.69 -43.14
CA ALA A 8 -22.06 13.16 -43.18
C ALA A 8 -21.55 13.55 -41.79
N LEU A 9 -22.38 14.21 -40.97
CA LEU A 9 -22.02 14.57 -39.59
C LEU A 9 -21.81 13.34 -38.70
N LEU A 10 -22.70 12.33 -38.81
CA LEU A 10 -22.59 11.09 -38.05
C LEU A 10 -21.34 10.29 -38.42
N LEU A 11 -21.00 10.23 -39.71
CA LEU A 11 -19.77 9.59 -40.18
C LEU A 11 -18.52 10.33 -39.69
N ALA A 12 -18.52 11.67 -39.77
CA ALA A 12 -17.42 12.48 -39.26
C ALA A 12 -17.22 12.31 -37.75
N LEU A 13 -18.31 12.24 -36.98
CA LEU A 13 -18.26 12.02 -35.53
C LEU A 13 -17.75 10.61 -35.19
N ALA A 14 -18.21 9.59 -35.92
CA ALA A 14 -17.73 8.22 -35.73
C ALA A 14 -16.23 8.08 -36.04
N VAL A 15 -15.76 8.73 -37.10
CA VAL A 15 -14.33 8.76 -37.46
C VAL A 15 -13.52 9.53 -36.42
N ALA A 16 -14.01 10.67 -35.93
CA ALA A 16 -13.35 11.43 -34.87
C ALA A 16 -13.27 10.64 -33.55
N LEU A 17 -14.33 9.91 -33.18
CA LEU A 17 -14.36 9.05 -32.01
C LEU A 17 -13.39 7.87 -32.18
N ALA A 18 -13.36 7.23 -33.35
CA ALA A 18 -12.42 6.15 -33.64
C ALA A 18 -10.96 6.63 -33.60
N LEU A 19 -10.67 7.82 -34.13
CA LEU A 19 -9.35 8.45 -34.06
C LEU A 19 -8.97 8.85 -32.64
N ALA A 20 -9.90 9.38 -31.84
CA ALA A 20 -9.66 9.68 -30.44
C ALA A 20 -9.36 8.41 -29.64
N VAL A 21 -10.13 7.33 -29.84
CA VAL A 21 -9.89 6.02 -29.22
C VAL A 21 -8.56 5.43 -29.66
N ALA A 22 -8.24 5.48 -30.96
CA ALA A 22 -6.95 5.01 -31.47
C ALA A 22 -5.77 5.84 -30.93
N TYR A 23 -5.94 7.16 -30.80
CA TYR A 23 -4.95 8.05 -30.19
C TYR A 23 -4.78 7.75 -28.70
N PHE A 24 -5.86 7.52 -27.95
CA PHE A 24 -5.81 7.06 -26.56
C PHE A 24 -5.17 5.69 -26.42
N LEU A 25 -5.37 4.77 -27.36
CA LEU A 25 -4.71 3.45 -27.35
C LEU A 25 -3.23 3.54 -27.76
N ALA A 26 -2.86 4.50 -28.62
CA ALA A 26 -1.49 4.69 -29.09
C ALA A 26 -0.63 5.55 -28.16
N THR A 27 -1.24 6.48 -27.41
CA THR A 27 -0.55 7.42 -26.50
C THR A 27 -0.84 7.16 -25.02
N GLY A 28 -1.98 6.55 -24.71
CA GLY A 28 -2.28 6.01 -23.40
C GLY A 28 -1.74 4.60 -23.31
N SER A 29 -0.56 4.44 -22.72
CA SER A 29 -0.24 3.16 -22.11
C SER A 29 -1.42 2.79 -21.21
N PRO A 30 -2.01 1.57 -21.29
CA PRO A 30 -2.99 1.16 -20.30
C PRO A 30 -2.42 1.46 -18.92
N PRO A 31 -3.22 1.96 -17.95
CA PRO A 31 -2.70 2.31 -16.64
C PRO A 31 -1.91 1.11 -16.15
N SER A 32 -0.59 1.32 -15.99
CA SER A 32 0.30 0.25 -15.55
C SER A 32 -0.31 -0.31 -14.27
N PRO A 33 -0.47 -1.65 -14.14
CA PRO A 33 -0.93 -2.24 -12.89
C PRO A 33 0.03 -1.94 -11.72
N VAL A 34 1.19 -1.34 -12.02
CA VAL A 34 2.16 -0.89 -11.06
C VAL A 34 2.16 0.65 -10.96
N PRO A 35 1.96 1.20 -9.75
CA PRO A 35 2.03 2.64 -9.49
C PRO A 35 3.35 3.28 -9.94
N GLU A 36 3.28 4.51 -10.46
CA GLU A 36 4.47 5.27 -10.87
C GLU A 36 5.41 5.55 -9.70
N GLU A 37 4.85 5.71 -8.51
CA GLU A 37 5.57 5.87 -7.24
C GLU A 37 6.51 4.69 -6.96
N ALA A 38 6.10 3.46 -7.31
CA ALA A 38 6.95 2.28 -7.16
C ALA A 38 8.10 2.26 -8.17
N LEU A 39 7.90 2.84 -9.37
CA LEU A 39 8.98 3.00 -10.35
C LEU A 39 9.98 4.05 -9.89
N ARG A 40 9.49 5.20 -9.39
CA ARG A 40 10.31 6.35 -8.96
C ARG A 40 11.06 6.14 -7.64
N ALA A 41 10.54 5.32 -6.73
CA ALA A 41 11.19 5.11 -5.44
C ALA A 41 12.61 4.53 -5.60
N GLU A 42 13.61 5.16 -4.98
CA GLU A 42 15.02 4.76 -5.11
C GLU A 42 15.38 3.54 -4.26
N THR A 43 14.67 3.32 -3.16
CA THR A 43 14.96 2.25 -2.19
C THR A 43 14.04 1.05 -2.36
N LEU A 44 14.54 -0.16 -2.08
CA LEU A 44 13.78 -1.40 -2.06
C LEU A 44 12.54 -1.28 -1.18
N TRP A 45 12.68 -0.76 0.05
CA TRP A 45 11.54 -0.56 0.93
C TRP A 45 10.60 0.55 0.45
N GLY A 46 11.09 1.58 -0.24
CA GLY A 46 10.25 2.60 -0.87
C GLY A 46 9.39 2.00 -1.98
N LYS A 47 9.98 1.12 -2.81
CA LYS A 47 9.27 0.40 -3.86
C LYS A 47 8.20 -0.53 -3.30
N ILE A 48 8.53 -1.34 -2.30
CA ILE A 48 7.56 -2.24 -1.63
C ILE A 48 6.48 -1.40 -0.93
N GLY A 49 6.86 -0.32 -0.24
CA GLY A 49 5.93 0.58 0.45
C GLY A 49 4.93 1.23 -0.51
N ALA A 50 5.37 1.68 -1.68
CA ALA A 50 4.49 2.21 -2.72
C ALA A 50 3.52 1.12 -3.23
N LEU A 51 4.02 -0.09 -3.51
CA LEU A 51 3.15 -1.21 -3.90
C LEU A 51 2.11 -1.54 -2.81
N ALA A 52 2.48 -1.43 -1.53
CA ALA A 52 1.58 -1.65 -0.41
C ALA A 52 0.53 -0.54 -0.27
N TYR A 53 0.92 0.72 -0.48
CA TYR A 53 0.03 1.89 -0.42
C TYR A 53 -1.13 1.76 -1.42
N TYR A 54 -0.82 1.37 -2.66
CA TYR A 54 -1.83 1.15 -3.71
C TYR A 54 -2.46 -0.26 -3.68
N ASP A 55 -2.31 -0.98 -2.57
CA ASP A 55 -2.92 -2.29 -2.32
C ASP A 55 -2.53 -3.40 -3.33
N VAL A 56 -1.40 -3.23 -4.04
CA VAL A 56 -0.83 -4.21 -4.98
C VAL A 56 -0.25 -5.41 -4.22
N VAL A 57 0.42 -5.16 -3.09
CA VAL A 57 0.92 -6.20 -2.19
C VAL A 57 0.26 -6.10 -0.82
N LYS A 58 0.04 -7.23 -0.16
CA LYS A 58 -0.71 -7.31 1.11
C LYS A 58 0.20 -7.21 2.33
N THR A 59 0.94 -6.10 2.41
CA THR A 59 1.86 -5.82 3.52
C THR A 59 1.47 -4.55 4.27
N THR A 60 2.12 -4.32 5.41
CA THR A 60 2.21 -2.99 6.03
C THR A 60 3.02 -2.04 5.16
N GLU A 61 3.06 -0.77 5.53
CA GLU A 61 4.15 0.14 5.15
C GLU A 61 5.50 -0.36 5.73
N PRO A 62 6.66 0.22 5.33
CA PRO A 62 7.94 -0.12 5.95
C PRO A 62 7.91 0.16 7.45
N ARG A 63 8.23 -0.85 8.27
CA ARG A 63 8.25 -0.75 9.74
C ARG A 63 9.68 -0.85 10.27
N LEU A 64 9.92 -0.17 11.38
CA LEU A 64 11.06 -0.49 12.22
C LEU A 64 10.70 -1.75 13.02
N CYS A 65 11.51 -2.79 12.84
CA CYS A 65 11.31 -4.07 13.48
C CYS A 65 12.56 -4.48 14.27
N SER A 66 12.37 -5.40 15.22
CA SER A 66 13.44 -5.96 16.03
C SER A 66 13.25 -7.46 16.22
N ASP A 67 14.36 -8.19 16.22
CA ASP A 67 14.44 -9.59 16.65
C ASP A 67 14.91 -9.72 18.11
N GLY A 68 14.90 -8.62 18.86
CA GLY A 68 15.42 -8.52 20.23
C GLY A 68 16.93 -8.32 20.32
N PHE A 69 17.65 -8.43 19.21
CA PHE A 69 19.09 -8.19 19.14
C PHE A 69 19.42 -6.94 18.31
N ALA A 70 18.82 -6.80 17.14
CA ALA A 70 19.05 -5.69 16.23
C ALA A 70 17.75 -5.08 15.72
N ASN A 71 17.84 -3.80 15.33
CA ASN A 71 16.76 -3.09 14.66
C ASN A 71 16.99 -3.08 13.15
N PHE A 72 15.92 -3.33 12.39
CA PHE A 72 15.98 -3.40 10.93
C PHE A 72 14.65 -2.98 10.29
N THR A 73 14.69 -2.60 9.02
CA THR A 73 13.48 -2.35 8.22
C THR A 73 12.81 -3.68 7.87
N CYS A 74 11.53 -3.81 8.19
CA CYS A 74 10.74 -4.96 7.81
C CYS A 74 9.33 -4.61 7.29
N PHE A 75 8.68 -5.61 6.71
CA PHE A 75 7.29 -5.57 6.30
C PHE A 75 6.57 -6.75 6.94
N LEU A 76 5.42 -6.48 7.57
CA LEU A 76 4.52 -7.54 7.99
C LEU A 76 3.57 -7.82 6.83
N SER A 77 3.47 -9.08 6.42
CA SER A 77 2.74 -9.51 5.24
C SER A 77 1.62 -10.49 5.59
N LYS A 78 0.45 -10.35 4.96
CA LYS A 78 -0.65 -11.33 5.05
C LYS A 78 -0.30 -12.64 4.35
N THR A 79 0.51 -12.55 3.29
CA THR A 79 0.91 -13.66 2.42
C THR A 79 2.41 -13.93 2.57
N ASP A 80 2.91 -14.99 1.92
CA ASP A 80 4.35 -15.17 1.73
C ASP A 80 4.98 -14.02 0.90
N ALA A 81 6.28 -14.10 0.66
CA ALA A 81 7.00 -13.11 -0.13
C ALA A 81 6.70 -13.16 -1.65
N THR A 82 6.04 -14.21 -2.15
CA THR A 82 5.90 -14.45 -3.59
C THR A 82 5.18 -13.30 -4.32
N PRO A 83 4.01 -12.80 -3.87
CA PRO A 83 3.35 -11.66 -4.52
C PRO A 83 4.21 -10.39 -4.56
N ILE A 84 5.08 -10.20 -3.56
CA ILE A 84 5.99 -9.05 -3.49
C ILE A 84 7.06 -9.19 -4.57
N LEU A 85 7.66 -10.36 -4.71
CA LEU A 85 8.69 -10.65 -5.72
C LEU A 85 8.13 -10.52 -7.14
N GLU A 86 6.91 -11.01 -7.38
CA GLU A 86 6.23 -10.84 -8.66
C GLU A 86 5.96 -9.37 -9.00
N ALA A 87 5.50 -8.58 -8.02
CA ALA A 87 5.24 -7.16 -8.20
C ALA A 87 6.53 -6.35 -8.44
N LEU A 88 7.60 -6.65 -7.71
CA LEU A 88 8.93 -6.08 -7.94
C LEU A 88 9.49 -6.45 -9.32
N GLY A 89 9.28 -7.69 -9.76
CA GLY A 89 9.68 -8.15 -11.10
C GLY A 89 9.04 -7.35 -12.22
N LYS A 90 7.77 -6.94 -12.06
CA LYS A 90 7.04 -6.09 -13.03
C LYS A 90 7.65 -4.69 -13.18
N ILE A 91 8.45 -4.23 -12.21
CA ILE A 91 9.19 -2.95 -12.27
C ILE A 91 10.69 -3.13 -12.46
N GLY A 92 11.12 -4.31 -12.93
CA GLY A 92 12.53 -4.60 -13.21
C GLY A 92 13.39 -4.80 -11.96
N VAL A 93 12.80 -4.95 -10.77
CA VAL A 93 13.53 -5.17 -9.52
C VAL A 93 13.56 -6.66 -9.20
N LYS A 94 14.76 -7.22 -9.11
CA LYS A 94 15.01 -8.64 -8.81
C LYS A 94 15.91 -8.74 -7.58
N PRO A 95 15.34 -8.75 -6.37
CA PRO A 95 16.14 -8.91 -5.16
C PRO A 95 16.65 -10.35 -5.05
N GLU A 96 17.82 -10.51 -4.44
CA GLU A 96 18.25 -11.80 -3.88
C GLU A 96 17.34 -12.14 -2.69
N VAL A 97 16.98 -13.41 -2.55
CA VAL A 97 16.04 -13.87 -1.52
C VAL A 97 16.67 -14.98 -0.72
N ALA A 98 16.68 -14.83 0.61
CA ALA A 98 17.11 -15.87 1.54
C ALA A 98 16.01 -16.12 2.59
N PRO A 99 15.70 -17.37 2.94
CA PRO A 99 14.81 -17.65 4.06
C PRO A 99 15.45 -17.19 5.38
N VAL A 100 14.62 -16.76 6.32
CA VAL A 100 15.03 -16.38 7.68
C VAL A 100 14.30 -17.28 8.67
N GLU A 101 15.05 -17.90 9.58
CA GLU A 101 14.46 -18.64 10.69
C GLU A 101 14.00 -17.66 11.77
N ALA A 102 12.70 -17.40 11.84
CA ALA A 102 12.11 -16.55 12.87
C ALA A 102 10.76 -17.12 13.33
N LYS A 103 10.56 -17.17 14.65
CA LYS A 103 9.28 -17.57 15.26
C LYS A 103 8.41 -16.36 15.63
N TRP A 104 9.04 -15.22 15.82
CA TRP A 104 8.40 -13.97 16.17
C TRP A 104 9.20 -12.78 15.64
N VAL A 105 8.56 -11.61 15.60
CA VAL A 105 9.20 -10.33 15.32
C VAL A 105 8.49 -9.24 16.14
N LEU A 106 9.27 -8.27 16.64
CA LEU A 106 8.72 -7.06 17.24
C LEU A 106 8.62 -5.99 16.15
N ALA A 107 7.47 -5.36 16.00
CA ALA A 107 7.29 -4.19 15.15
C ALA A 107 6.98 -2.98 16.02
N LEU A 108 7.67 -1.86 15.79
CA LEU A 108 7.39 -0.62 16.49
C LEU A 108 6.01 -0.13 16.05
N ASP A 109 5.17 0.21 17.02
CA ASP A 109 3.83 0.74 16.80
C ASP A 109 3.58 1.99 17.63
N VAL A 110 2.58 2.78 17.22
CA VAL A 110 2.20 4.03 17.89
C VAL A 110 1.08 3.76 18.87
N ASN A 111 1.26 4.19 20.11
CA ASN A 111 0.17 4.29 21.06
C ASN A 111 -0.60 5.58 20.78
N HIS A 112 -1.69 5.46 20.03
CA HIS A 112 -2.53 6.58 19.62
C HIS A 112 -3.34 7.21 20.78
N THR A 113 -3.39 6.57 21.95
CA THR A 113 -4.08 7.08 23.14
C THR A 113 -3.12 7.79 24.09
N ALA A 114 -1.97 7.19 24.37
CA ALA A 114 -0.99 7.71 25.33
C ALA A 114 0.14 8.53 24.70
N VAL A 115 0.10 8.76 23.37
CA VAL A 115 1.11 9.51 22.60
C VAL A 115 2.53 8.99 22.87
N GLY A 116 2.85 7.82 22.34
CA GLY A 116 4.16 7.20 22.48
C GLY A 116 4.37 6.03 21.53
N PHE A 117 5.52 5.37 21.63
CA PHE A 117 5.83 4.17 20.85
C PHE A 117 5.92 2.94 21.74
N TYR A 118 5.51 1.80 21.22
CA TYR A 118 5.67 0.52 21.89
C TYR A 118 6.00 -0.58 20.89
N TRP A 119 6.66 -1.63 21.35
CA TRP A 119 6.96 -2.81 20.53
C TRP A 119 5.78 -3.78 20.61
N ARG A 120 5.21 -4.12 19.46
CA ARG A 120 4.17 -5.14 19.36
C ARG A 120 4.76 -6.43 18.80
N ASN A 121 4.49 -7.54 19.50
CA ASN A 121 4.96 -8.87 19.12
C ASN A 121 4.01 -9.53 18.11
N PHE A 122 4.58 -10.10 17.06
CA PHE A 122 3.88 -10.88 16.05
C PHE A 122 4.47 -12.28 15.93
N THR A 123 3.61 -13.29 15.95
CA THR A 123 3.99 -14.66 15.58
C THR A 123 4.23 -14.74 14.08
N VAL A 124 5.36 -15.32 13.70
CA VAL A 124 5.81 -15.44 12.32
C VAL A 124 5.45 -16.82 11.77
N LEU A 125 4.83 -16.83 10.58
CA LEU A 125 4.49 -18.03 9.83
C LEU A 125 5.56 -18.40 8.80
N GLY A 126 6.27 -17.39 8.30
CA GLY A 126 7.40 -17.52 7.37
C GLY A 126 8.14 -16.19 7.26
N ALA A 127 9.44 -16.23 6.98
CA ALA A 127 10.24 -15.02 6.86
C ALA A 127 11.31 -15.12 5.77
N TRP A 128 11.55 -13.99 5.11
CA TRP A 128 12.51 -13.87 4.02
C TRP A 128 13.26 -12.56 4.11
N GLU A 129 14.55 -12.60 3.82
CA GLU A 129 15.40 -11.44 3.64
C GLU A 129 15.55 -11.18 2.13
N LEU A 130 15.22 -9.97 1.72
CA LEU A 130 15.36 -9.48 0.35
C LEU A 130 16.53 -8.50 0.30
N ARG A 131 17.47 -8.73 -0.62
CA ARG A 131 18.63 -7.85 -0.85
C ARG A 131 18.64 -7.32 -2.27
N TRP A 132 18.77 -6.00 -2.42
CA TRP A 132 18.85 -5.35 -3.72
C TRP A 132 19.62 -4.03 -3.59
N ASN A 133 20.57 -3.77 -4.47
CA ASN A 133 21.38 -2.53 -4.47
C ASN A 133 21.93 -2.14 -3.09
N ASN A 134 22.57 -3.08 -2.39
CA ASN A 134 23.13 -2.88 -1.04
C ASN A 134 22.08 -2.52 0.04
N GLN A 135 20.80 -2.70 -0.25
CA GLN A 135 19.70 -2.52 0.70
C GLN A 135 19.13 -3.88 1.09
N THR A 136 18.74 -3.98 2.36
CA THR A 136 18.13 -5.19 2.92
C THR A 136 16.77 -4.84 3.51
N ALA A 137 15.76 -5.65 3.19
CA ALA A 137 14.45 -5.59 3.81
C ALA A 137 14.00 -7.01 4.18
N ARG A 138 13.38 -7.16 5.34
CA ARG A 138 12.83 -8.47 5.76
C ARG A 138 11.31 -8.49 5.59
N ILE A 139 10.80 -9.57 5.03
CA ILE A 139 9.37 -9.84 4.91
C ILE A 139 9.01 -10.90 5.94
N TYR A 140 8.08 -10.59 6.83
CA TYR A 140 7.54 -11.54 7.80
C TYR A 140 6.08 -11.81 7.47
N GLN A 141 5.75 -13.03 7.10
CA GLN A 141 4.37 -13.47 7.02
C GLN A 141 3.82 -13.63 8.43
N VAL A 142 2.74 -12.92 8.73
CA VAL A 142 2.07 -12.94 10.04
C VAL A 142 0.56 -12.99 9.82
N PRO A 143 -0.25 -13.37 10.82
CA PRO A 143 -1.72 -13.33 10.72
C PRO A 143 -2.24 -11.88 10.78
N LEU A 144 -1.84 -11.06 9.82
CA LEU A 144 -2.16 -9.65 9.73
C LEU A 144 -3.65 -9.48 9.36
N LYS A 145 -4.39 -8.72 10.16
CA LYS A 145 -5.83 -8.50 9.95
C LYS A 145 -6.11 -7.74 8.66
N ARG A 146 -5.39 -6.65 8.42
CA ARG A 146 -5.54 -5.75 7.26
C ARG A 146 -4.17 -5.30 6.77
N SER A 147 -3.98 -5.25 5.45
CA SER A 147 -2.80 -4.64 4.83
C SER A 147 -2.92 -3.11 4.83
N TYR A 148 -1.81 -2.44 4.56
CA TYR A 148 -1.75 -0.98 4.51
C TYR A 148 -2.71 -0.39 3.48
N GLY A 149 -2.66 -0.86 2.23
CA GLY A 149 -3.59 -0.42 1.18
C GLY A 149 -5.07 -0.72 1.49
N GLU A 150 -5.36 -1.85 2.16
CA GLU A 150 -6.72 -2.15 2.64
C GLU A 150 -7.18 -1.11 3.66
N LEU A 151 -6.32 -0.76 4.63
CA LEU A 151 -6.62 0.25 5.64
C LEU A 151 -6.84 1.61 5.01
N LEU A 152 -5.95 2.07 4.11
CA LEU A 152 -6.11 3.36 3.43
C LEU A 152 -7.44 3.45 2.69
N ARG A 153 -7.79 2.40 1.93
CA ARG A 153 -9.05 2.35 1.17
C ARG A 153 -10.28 2.36 2.09
N ILE A 154 -10.23 1.67 3.24
CA ILE A 154 -11.33 1.72 4.21
C ILE A 154 -11.38 3.09 4.86
N GLY A 155 -10.23 3.64 5.29
CA GLY A 155 -10.13 4.94 5.94
C GLY A 155 -10.66 6.08 5.07
N GLU A 156 -10.35 6.09 3.78
CA GLU A 156 -10.89 7.07 2.82
C GLU A 156 -12.42 7.00 2.73
N LYS A 157 -12.98 5.79 2.65
CA LYS A 157 -14.44 5.58 2.64
C LYS A 157 -15.09 5.98 3.96
N SER A 158 -14.45 5.64 5.08
CA SER A 158 -14.94 5.88 6.43
C SER A 158 -14.87 7.35 6.81
N LEU A 159 -13.83 8.09 6.40
CA LEU A 159 -13.67 9.50 6.75
C LEU A 159 -14.90 10.33 6.37
N LYS A 160 -15.44 10.12 5.17
CA LYS A 160 -16.63 10.84 4.70
C LYS A 160 -17.87 10.58 5.58
N ALA A 161 -18.02 9.37 6.09
CA ALA A 161 -19.12 9.03 6.99
C ALA A 161 -18.88 9.60 8.40
N LEU A 162 -17.67 9.43 8.92
CA LEU A 162 -17.31 9.75 10.30
C LEU A 162 -17.16 11.25 10.56
N MET A 163 -16.87 12.06 9.55
CA MET A 163 -16.83 13.53 9.70
C MET A 163 -18.18 14.11 10.15
N GLY A 164 -19.30 13.50 9.76
CA GLY A 164 -20.64 13.88 10.25
C GLY A 164 -20.90 13.48 11.70
N GLU A 165 -20.08 12.59 12.26
CA GLU A 165 -20.20 12.02 13.61
C GLU A 165 -19.13 12.57 14.58
N GLY A 166 -18.45 13.67 14.21
CA GLY A 166 -17.48 14.35 15.09
C GLY A 166 -16.03 13.87 14.95
N ALA A 167 -15.73 12.99 13.98
CA ALA A 167 -14.35 12.64 13.68
C ALA A 167 -13.57 13.84 13.12
N SER A 168 -12.34 14.01 13.60
CA SER A 168 -11.37 15.01 13.15
C SER A 168 -10.36 14.44 12.15
N GLY A 169 -10.24 13.12 12.07
CA GLY A 169 -9.38 12.44 11.09
C GLY A 169 -9.46 10.92 11.20
N VAL A 170 -8.96 10.23 10.16
CA VAL A 170 -8.78 8.77 10.15
C VAL A 170 -7.38 8.47 9.62
N ALA A 171 -6.66 7.57 10.27
CA ALA A 171 -5.34 7.11 9.84
C ALA A 171 -5.25 5.59 9.84
N ALA A 172 -4.34 5.06 9.01
CA ALA A 172 -3.93 3.66 9.09
C ALA A 172 -2.93 3.51 10.23
N GLY A 173 -3.24 2.64 11.20
CA GLY A 173 -2.27 2.08 12.13
C GLY A 173 -1.59 0.84 11.54
N LEU A 174 -0.90 0.06 12.37
CA LEU A 174 -0.16 -1.12 11.91
C LEU A 174 -1.05 -2.17 11.24
N ASP A 175 -2.17 -2.56 11.85
CA ASP A 175 -3.13 -3.54 11.31
C ASP A 175 -4.60 -3.14 11.51
N GLN A 176 -4.84 -1.88 11.87
CA GLN A 176 -6.15 -1.33 12.23
C GLN A 176 -6.31 0.12 11.78
N LEU A 177 -7.54 0.61 11.74
CA LEU A 177 -7.83 2.02 11.56
C LEU A 177 -7.83 2.76 12.89
N VAL A 178 -7.32 3.98 12.87
CA VAL A 178 -7.34 4.90 14.00
C VAL A 178 -8.23 6.07 13.62
N VAL A 179 -9.25 6.34 14.45
CA VAL A 179 -10.16 7.47 14.26
C VAL A 179 -9.84 8.51 15.33
N TYR A 180 -9.55 9.72 14.90
CA TYR A 180 -9.40 10.88 15.78
C TYR A 180 -10.74 11.58 15.89
N ILE A 181 -11.15 11.99 17.09
CA ILE A 181 -12.42 12.68 17.37
C ILE A 181 -12.10 14.07 17.89
N ARG A 182 -12.84 15.10 17.43
CA ARG A 182 -12.70 16.46 17.97
C ARG A 182 -13.24 16.49 19.40
N GLY A 183 -12.40 16.85 20.37
CA GLY A 183 -12.85 17.18 21.74
C GLY A 183 -12.67 16.10 22.80
N SER A 184 -11.52 15.45 22.88
CA SER A 184 -11.07 14.91 24.18
C SER A 184 -9.57 15.12 24.33
N PRO A 185 -9.11 16.11 25.13
CA PRO A 185 -7.87 15.91 25.85
C PRO A 185 -8.08 14.68 26.73
N SER A 186 -7.20 13.69 26.62
CA SER A 186 -7.16 12.56 27.55
C SER A 186 -7.11 13.08 28.98
N GLY A 187 -8.18 12.84 29.74
CA GLY A 187 -8.28 13.24 31.13
C GLY A 187 -9.69 13.18 31.70
N GLU A 188 -10.41 12.07 31.53
CA GLU A 188 -11.33 11.55 32.55
C GLU A 188 -11.76 10.12 32.20
N GLU A 189 -11.64 9.24 33.20
CA GLU A 189 -12.17 7.87 33.21
C GLU A 189 -13.70 7.91 33.28
N VAL A 190 -14.36 7.05 32.50
CA VAL A 190 -15.68 6.50 32.83
C VAL A 190 -15.63 4.99 32.65
#